data_AF-W5TGH2-F1
#
_entry.id   AF-W5TGH2-F1
#
_cell.length_a   1.000
_cell.length_b   1.000
_cell.length_c   1.000
_cell.angle_alpha   90.00
_cell.angle_beta   90.00
_cell.angle_gamma   90.00
#
_symmetry.space_group_name_H-M   'P 1'
#
loop_
_entity.id
_entity.type
_entity.pdbx_description
1 polymer ?
#
loop_
_entity_poly.entity_id
_entity_poly.type
_entity_poly.pdbx_seq_one_letter_code
_entity_poly.pdbx_strand_id
1 'polypeptide(L)'
;MPTTDQTLNPVNLWTRRRPAPGPSVAAIGAVCVFVSLVGPVWTRVPANPTTGLSAAQLDFSQLAATVTSGAAPSTWLQHSYFSWLAWTLMSATIIAFAGCMGAARRRWSLALAVLGVAGLVVTVVALKGTMSWSQAWDARGMMQQQLGIGCVLTLIGYLLIPVGAIVAMSRRVRSGGASA
;
A
#
# COMPACT_ATOMS: atom_id res chain seq x y z
N MET A 1 10.31 -63.87 -2.41
CA MET A 1 10.88 -62.52 -2.62
C MET A 1 10.44 -62.01 -3.98
N PRO A 2 9.48 -61.07 -4.05
CA PRO A 2 9.29 -60.21 -5.21
C PRO A 2 9.85 -58.82 -4.89
N THR A 3 10.86 -58.41 -5.65
CA THR A 3 11.34 -57.02 -5.73
C THR A 3 10.29 -56.21 -6.49
N THR A 4 9.42 -55.50 -5.76
CA THR A 4 8.54 -54.48 -6.33
C THR A 4 9.36 -53.30 -6.80
N ASP A 5 9.68 -53.29 -8.10
CA ASP A 5 10.11 -52.11 -8.84
C ASP A 5 8.96 -51.08 -8.86
N GLN A 6 8.92 -50.21 -7.85
CA GLN A 6 8.22 -48.93 -7.97
C GLN A 6 9.00 -48.06 -8.95
N THR A 7 8.64 -48.16 -10.23
CA THR A 7 9.02 -47.19 -11.25
C THR A 7 8.45 -45.82 -10.85
N LEU A 8 9.28 -45.03 -10.18
CA LEU A 8 9.07 -43.62 -9.90
C LEU A 8 8.82 -42.90 -11.24
N ASN A 9 7.54 -42.69 -11.57
CA ASN A 9 7.13 -42.00 -12.78
C ASN A 9 7.66 -40.55 -12.74
N PRO A 10 8.68 -40.19 -13.55
CA PRO A 10 9.34 -38.89 -13.48
C PRO A 10 8.46 -37.74 -14.00
N VAL A 11 7.31 -38.05 -14.60
CA VAL A 11 6.42 -37.06 -15.21
C VAL A 11 5.70 -36.18 -14.16
N ASN A 12 5.58 -36.63 -12.91
CA ASN A 12 4.85 -35.90 -11.86
C ASN A 12 5.69 -34.89 -11.04
N LEU A 13 6.99 -34.74 -11.31
CA LEU A 13 7.83 -33.77 -10.57
C LEU A 13 7.71 -32.32 -11.08
N TRP A 14 7.11 -32.12 -12.26
CA TRP A 14 6.99 -30.80 -12.91
C TRP A 14 5.71 -30.05 -12.56
N THR A 15 4.72 -30.70 -11.95
CA THR A 15 3.52 -30.03 -11.38
C THR A 15 3.81 -29.44 -10.00
N ARG A 16 5.05 -28.97 -9.76
CA ARG A 16 5.37 -28.10 -8.63
C ARG A 16 4.44 -26.90 -8.70
N ARG A 17 3.54 -26.81 -7.71
CA ARG A 17 2.61 -25.70 -7.49
C ARG A 17 3.40 -24.40 -7.55
N ARG A 18 3.36 -23.70 -8.69
CA ARG A 18 3.92 -22.36 -8.77
C ARG A 18 3.23 -21.52 -7.69
N PRO A 19 3.97 -20.85 -6.80
CA PRO A 19 3.35 -20.00 -5.80
C PRO A 19 2.44 -19.00 -6.53
N ALA A 20 1.20 -18.88 -6.07
CA ALA A 20 0.24 -18.00 -6.70
C ALA A 20 0.79 -16.55 -6.62
N PRO A 21 0.79 -15.77 -7.71
CA PRO A 21 1.37 -14.42 -7.72
C PRO A 21 0.58 -13.41 -6.88
N GLY A 22 -0.69 -13.70 -6.55
CA GLY A 22 -1.57 -12.81 -5.78
C GLY A 22 -1.00 -12.34 -4.43
N PRO A 23 -0.63 -13.25 -3.50
CA PRO A 23 0.01 -12.86 -2.24
C PRO A 23 1.34 -12.12 -2.44
N SER A 24 2.12 -12.42 -3.47
CA SER A 24 3.37 -11.71 -3.75
C SER A 24 3.12 -10.24 -4.10
N VAL A 25 2.08 -9.93 -4.89
CA VAL A 25 1.71 -8.55 -5.24
C VAL A 25 1.26 -7.76 -4.00
N ALA A 26 0.45 -8.37 -3.14
CA ALA A 26 0.01 -7.72 -1.90
C ALA A 26 1.17 -7.51 -0.91
N ALA A 27 2.12 -8.45 -0.84
CA ALA A 27 3.33 -8.32 -0.03
C ALA A 27 4.19 -7.15 -0.51
N ILE A 28 4.43 -7.04 -1.82
CA ILE A 28 5.15 -5.90 -2.42
C ILE A 28 4.44 -4.60 -2.05
N GLY A 29 3.11 -4.55 -2.15
CA GLY A 29 2.34 -3.37 -1.77
C GLY A 29 2.53 -2.98 -0.30
N ALA A 30 2.47 -3.94 0.62
CA ALA A 30 2.72 -3.69 2.05
C ALA A 30 4.14 -3.21 2.34
N VAL A 31 5.15 -3.77 1.66
CA VAL A 31 6.54 -3.33 1.75
C VAL A 31 6.69 -1.89 1.22
N CYS A 32 6.04 -1.55 0.12
CA CYS A 32 6.05 -0.18 -0.41
C CYS A 32 5.48 0.83 0.60
N VAL A 33 4.35 0.51 1.27
CA VAL A 33 3.77 1.37 2.32
C VAL A 33 4.67 1.46 3.54
N PHE A 34 5.32 0.37 3.95
CA PHE A 34 6.25 0.42 5.07
C PHE A 34 7.47 1.30 4.76
N VAL A 35 8.11 1.07 3.61
CA VAL A 35 9.28 1.83 3.18
C VAL A 35 8.93 3.30 3.03
N SER A 36 7.76 3.64 2.48
CA SER A 36 7.38 5.03 2.30
C SER A 36 7.29 5.81 3.60
N LEU A 37 6.85 5.19 4.71
CA LEU A 37 6.68 5.88 5.99
C LEU A 37 8.00 6.12 6.74
N VAL A 38 9.05 5.35 6.46
CA VAL A 38 10.29 5.36 7.26
C VAL A 38 11.43 6.14 6.62
N GLY A 39 11.51 6.22 5.29
CA GLY A 39 12.76 6.67 4.65
C GLY A 39 12.60 7.76 3.59
N PRO A 40 11.80 7.55 2.54
CA PRO A 40 11.82 8.43 1.38
C PRO A 40 11.17 9.78 1.67
N VAL A 41 11.67 10.80 0.98
CA VAL A 41 11.04 12.12 0.89
C VAL A 41 9.60 11.97 0.42
N TRP A 42 8.66 12.59 1.15
CA TRP A 42 7.24 12.58 0.83
C TRP A 42 6.83 13.79 0.00
N THR A 43 7.33 14.97 0.36
CA THR A 43 7.05 16.20 -0.36
C THR A 43 8.31 17.03 -0.58
N ARG A 44 8.33 17.76 -1.69
CA ARG A 44 9.36 18.74 -2.00
C ARG A 44 8.71 20.11 -2.05
N VAL A 45 9.18 21.02 -1.21
CA VAL A 45 8.75 22.41 -1.20
C VAL A 45 9.75 23.20 -2.04
N PRO A 46 9.34 23.79 -3.18
CA PRO A 46 10.24 24.61 -3.99
C PRO A 46 10.63 25.88 -3.25
N ALA A 47 11.81 26.42 -3.55
CA ALA A 47 12.23 27.70 -3.01
C ALA A 47 11.25 28.79 -3.45
N ASN A 48 10.83 29.65 -2.52
CA ASN A 48 10.04 30.82 -2.84
C ASN A 48 10.86 32.09 -2.56
N PRO A 49 11.39 32.75 -3.61
CA PRO A 49 12.21 33.95 -3.44
C PRO A 49 11.41 35.14 -2.90
N THR A 50 10.08 35.14 -3.03
CA THR A 50 9.22 36.23 -2.53
C THR A 50 9.00 36.18 -1.01
N THR A 51 9.07 34.99 -0.40
CA THR A 51 8.93 34.80 1.05
C THR A 51 10.25 34.45 1.73
N GLY A 52 11.36 34.46 0.99
CA GLY A 52 12.69 34.07 1.50
C GLY A 52 12.80 32.61 1.95
N LEU A 53 11.86 31.74 1.53
CA LEU A 53 11.85 30.33 1.93
C LEU A 53 12.76 29.52 1.01
N SER A 54 13.76 28.86 1.59
CA SER A 54 14.63 27.91 0.89
C SER A 54 13.86 26.66 0.48
N ALA A 55 14.33 26.00 -0.58
CA ALA A 55 13.80 24.70 -0.98
C ALA A 55 14.00 23.68 0.15
N ALA A 56 12.97 22.90 0.44
CA ALA A 56 13.01 21.89 1.49
C ALA A 56 12.47 20.55 0.96
N GLN A 57 13.03 19.46 1.46
CA GLN A 57 12.53 18.11 1.24
C GLN A 57 12.00 17.61 2.57
N LEU A 58 10.72 17.25 2.61
CA LEU A 58 10.05 16.80 3.82
C LEU A 58 9.79 15.30 3.71
N ASP A 59 10.35 14.54 4.65
CA ASP A 59 9.96 13.15 4.87
C ASP A 59 8.65 13.05 5.69
N PHE A 60 8.19 11.82 5.94
CA PHE A 60 6.95 11.59 6.67
C PHE A 60 6.99 12.15 8.11
N SER A 61 8.14 12.05 8.79
CA SER A 61 8.30 12.50 10.17
C SER A 61 8.28 14.03 10.26
N GLN A 62 8.89 14.69 9.30
CA GLN A 62 8.89 16.14 9.18
C GLN A 62 7.49 16.65 8.83
N LEU A 63 6.76 15.96 7.96
CA LEU A 63 5.35 16.25 7.72
C LEU A 63 4.50 16.10 8.98
N ALA A 64 4.70 15.04 9.76
CA ALA A 64 4.05 14.87 11.04
C ALA A 64 4.33 16.05 11.98
N ALA A 65 5.59 16.47 12.09
CA ALA A 65 5.99 17.61 12.91
C ALA A 65 5.37 18.94 12.44
N THR A 66 5.29 19.18 11.12
CA THR A 66 4.66 20.41 10.60
C THR A 66 3.17 20.49 10.91
N VAL A 67 2.49 19.34 10.90
CA VAL A 67 1.06 19.29 11.15
C VAL A 67 0.74 19.37 12.64
N THR A 68 1.54 18.75 13.51
CA THR A 68 1.35 18.81 14.97
C THR A 68 1.74 20.15 15.58
N SER A 69 2.73 20.84 15.01
CA SER A 69 3.14 22.19 15.45
C SER A 69 2.18 23.29 15.01
N GLY A 70 1.24 23.01 14.10
CA GLY A 70 0.37 24.03 13.52
C GLY A 70 1.08 24.99 12.56
N ALA A 71 2.29 24.65 12.12
CA ALA A 71 3.09 25.48 11.22
C ALA A 71 2.45 25.64 9.82
N ALA A 72 1.53 24.74 9.44
CA ALA A 72 0.75 24.83 8.22
C ALA A 72 -0.75 24.58 8.48
N PRO A 73 -1.65 25.27 7.75
CA PRO A 73 -3.07 24.96 7.81
C PRO A 73 -3.32 23.50 7.43
N SER A 74 -4.01 22.76 8.30
CA SER A 74 -4.29 21.33 8.10
C SER A 74 -5.73 21.01 8.47
N THR A 75 -6.28 19.96 7.85
CA THR A 75 -7.58 19.42 8.24
C THR A 75 -7.41 18.40 9.37
N TRP A 76 -8.48 18.14 10.13
CA TRP A 76 -8.47 17.12 11.19
C TRP A 76 -8.02 15.73 10.68
N LEU A 77 -8.38 15.39 9.43
CA LEU A 77 -8.00 14.12 8.81
C LEU A 77 -6.52 14.10 8.45
N GLN A 78 -6.00 15.19 7.89
CA GLN A 78 -4.57 15.34 7.60
C GLN A 78 -3.74 15.22 8.89
N HIS A 79 -4.18 15.88 9.97
CA HIS A 79 -3.56 15.77 11.28
C HIS A 79 -3.58 14.35 11.84
N SER A 80 -4.72 13.67 11.75
CA SER A 80 -4.83 12.28 12.19
C SER A 80 -3.96 11.33 11.35
N TYR A 81 -3.91 11.56 10.04
CA TYR A 81 -3.13 10.76 9.08
C TYR A 81 -1.64 10.79 9.38
N PHE A 82 -1.06 11.98 9.47
CA PHE A 82 0.38 12.14 9.69
C PHE A 82 0.81 11.86 11.14
N SER A 83 -0.12 11.81 12.10
CA SER A 83 0.21 11.45 13.50
C SER A 83 0.17 9.94 13.76
N TRP A 84 -1.00 9.30 13.63
CA TRP A 84 -1.20 7.91 14.06
C TRP A 84 -1.89 7.02 13.03
N LEU A 85 -2.73 7.60 12.16
CA LEU A 85 -3.62 6.82 11.31
C LEU A 85 -2.87 6.12 10.18
N ALA A 86 -1.83 6.73 9.59
CA ALA A 86 -0.99 6.06 8.60
C ALA A 86 -0.30 4.81 9.18
N TRP A 87 0.27 4.92 10.38
CA TRP A 87 0.91 3.80 11.09
C TRP A 87 -0.10 2.70 11.46
N THR A 88 -1.31 3.09 11.82
CA THR A 88 -2.39 2.15 12.16
C THR A 88 -2.86 1.40 10.92
N LEU A 89 -3.06 2.09 9.79
CA LEU A 89 -3.43 1.46 8.51
C LEU A 89 -2.34 0.51 8.02
N MET A 90 -1.06 0.91 8.12
CA MET A 90 0.07 0.05 7.80
C MET A 90 0.09 -1.21 8.70
N SER A 91 -0.04 -1.04 10.02
CA SER A 91 -0.04 -2.16 10.97
C SER A 91 -1.22 -3.11 10.73
N ALA A 92 -2.42 -2.57 10.52
CA ALA A 92 -3.60 -3.35 10.18
C ALA A 92 -3.42 -4.13 8.87
N THR A 93 -2.77 -3.52 7.88
CA THR A 93 -2.44 -4.17 6.59
C THR A 93 -1.50 -5.35 6.80
N ILE A 94 -0.45 -5.19 7.60
CA ILE A 94 0.51 -6.26 7.92
C ILE A 94 -0.19 -7.41 8.65
N ILE A 95 -1.02 -7.10 9.66
CA ILE A 95 -1.78 -8.11 10.41
C ILE A 95 -2.75 -8.86 9.48
N ALA A 96 -3.47 -8.14 8.62
CA ALA A 96 -4.38 -8.75 7.66
C ALA A 96 -3.66 -9.62 6.64
N PHE A 97 -2.45 -9.21 6.22
CA PHE A 97 -1.61 -9.99 5.32
C PHE A 97 -1.13 -11.28 5.99
N ALA A 98 -0.65 -11.21 7.23
CA ALA A 98 -0.28 -12.39 8.02
C ALA A 98 -1.48 -13.34 8.21
N GLY A 99 -2.66 -12.79 8.49
CA GLY A 99 -3.91 -13.56 8.59
C GLY A 99 -4.29 -14.31 7.31
N CYS A 100 -3.91 -13.79 6.12
CA CYS A 100 -4.11 -14.48 4.84
C CYS A 100 -3.30 -15.78 4.72
N MET A 101 -2.25 -15.98 5.54
CA MET A 101 -1.46 -17.20 5.56
C MET A 101 -2.13 -18.33 6.38
N GLY A 102 -3.01 -17.98 7.33
CA GLY A 102 -3.70 -18.92 8.23
C GLY A 102 -4.89 -19.66 7.61
N ALA A 103 -5.78 -20.22 8.44
CA ALA A 103 -6.96 -20.98 8.00
C ALA A 103 -8.12 -20.10 7.48
N ALA A 104 -8.29 -18.89 8.02
CA ALA A 104 -9.39 -17.97 7.68
C ALA A 104 -9.13 -17.09 6.44
N ARG A 105 -8.44 -17.64 5.42
CA ARG A 105 -7.83 -16.85 4.32
C ARG A 105 -8.80 -15.94 3.58
N ARG A 106 -10.06 -16.36 3.36
CA ARG A 106 -11.04 -15.58 2.60
C ARG A 106 -11.44 -14.28 3.31
N ARG A 107 -11.70 -14.35 4.62
CA ARG A 107 -12.08 -13.17 5.44
C ARG A 107 -10.92 -12.17 5.49
N TRP A 108 -9.70 -12.67 5.68
CA TRP A 108 -8.50 -11.84 5.68
C TRP A 108 -8.19 -11.22 4.32
N SER A 109 -8.40 -11.95 3.21
CA SER A 109 -8.22 -11.36 1.86
C SER A 109 -9.23 -10.24 1.59
N LEU A 110 -10.47 -10.38 2.05
CA LEU A 110 -11.45 -9.30 1.95
C LEU A 110 -11.05 -8.10 2.81
N ALA A 111 -10.64 -8.32 4.05
CA ALA A 111 -10.15 -7.27 4.94
C ALA A 111 -8.96 -6.53 4.33
N LEU A 112 -8.01 -7.26 3.72
CA LEU A 112 -6.86 -6.70 3.03
C LEU A 112 -7.28 -5.80 1.85
N ALA A 113 -8.26 -6.23 1.06
CA ALA A 113 -8.79 -5.42 -0.05
C ALA A 113 -9.45 -4.13 0.45
N VAL A 114 -10.26 -4.23 1.51
CA VAL A 114 -10.90 -3.07 2.14
C VAL A 114 -9.87 -2.11 2.71
N LEU A 115 -8.86 -2.61 3.44
CA LEU A 115 -7.77 -1.80 3.98
C LEU A 115 -6.96 -1.10 2.89
N GLY A 116 -6.69 -1.79 1.78
CA GLY A 116 -6.02 -1.20 0.62
C GLY A 116 -6.79 -0.02 0.03
N VAL A 117 -8.09 -0.21 -0.23
CA VAL A 117 -8.96 0.86 -0.76
C VAL A 117 -9.12 2.00 0.25
N ALA A 118 -9.41 1.69 1.51
CA ALA A 118 -9.55 2.69 2.56
C ALA A 118 -8.25 3.48 2.75
N GLY A 119 -7.10 2.79 2.79
CA GLY A 119 -5.79 3.42 2.88
C GLY A 119 -5.50 4.34 1.70
N LEU A 120 -5.85 3.94 0.49
CA LEU A 120 -5.71 4.78 -0.70
C LEU A 120 -6.58 6.05 -0.59
N VAL A 121 -7.86 5.90 -0.27
CA VAL A 121 -8.80 7.03 -0.15
C VAL A 121 -8.34 8.00 0.94
N VAL A 122 -8.03 7.48 2.13
CA VAL A 122 -7.57 8.29 3.26
C VAL A 122 -6.27 9.01 2.91
N THR A 123 -5.32 8.34 2.25
CA THR A 123 -4.06 8.95 1.82
C THR A 123 -4.31 10.10 0.85
N VAL A 124 -5.15 9.90 -0.17
CA VAL A 124 -5.47 10.94 -1.16
C VAL A 124 -6.16 12.15 -0.50
N VAL A 125 -7.11 11.92 0.40
CA VAL A 125 -7.81 13.02 1.09
C VAL A 125 -6.89 13.73 2.08
N ALA A 126 -6.00 13.01 2.78
CA ALA A 126 -5.00 13.61 3.66
C ALA A 126 -4.00 14.48 2.89
N LEU A 127 -3.55 14.03 1.71
CA LEU A 127 -2.64 14.79 0.83
C LEU A 127 -3.30 16.02 0.23
N LYS A 128 -4.60 15.95 -0.09
CA LYS A 128 -5.38 17.11 -0.52
C LYS A 128 -5.39 18.20 0.56
N GLY A 129 -5.50 17.82 1.83
CA GLY A 129 -5.56 18.74 2.95
C GLY A 129 -6.72 19.73 2.83
N THR A 130 -6.43 21.02 2.95
CA THR A 130 -7.41 22.13 2.90
C THR A 130 -7.73 22.61 1.49
N MET A 131 -7.00 22.13 0.47
CA MET A 131 -7.17 22.59 -0.91
C MET A 131 -8.53 22.17 -1.47
N SER A 132 -9.10 22.93 -2.40
CA SER A 132 -10.28 22.47 -3.16
C SER A 132 -9.90 21.34 -4.13
N TRP A 133 -10.87 20.58 -4.64
CA TRP A 133 -10.58 19.55 -5.64
C TRP A 133 -10.12 20.13 -6.98
N SER A 134 -10.62 21.32 -7.37
CA SER A 134 -10.13 22.03 -8.55
C SER A 134 -8.69 22.47 -8.36
N GLN A 135 -8.36 23.08 -7.22
CA GLN A 135 -6.99 23.45 -6.87
C GLN A 135 -6.06 22.25 -6.83
N ALA A 136 -6.49 21.12 -6.26
CA ALA A 136 -5.71 19.88 -6.28
C ALA A 136 -5.49 19.33 -7.71
N TRP A 137 -6.43 19.56 -8.63
CA TRP A 137 -6.34 19.14 -10.02
C TRP A 137 -5.45 20.07 -10.85
N ASP A 138 -5.61 21.38 -10.69
CA ASP A 138 -4.77 22.41 -11.32
C ASP A 138 -3.35 22.33 -10.78
N ALA A 139 -3.24 22.06 -9.48
CA ALA A 139 -1.98 21.75 -8.85
C ALA A 139 -1.39 20.46 -9.38
N ARG A 140 -2.04 19.54 -10.13
CA ARG A 140 -1.36 18.33 -10.65
C ARG A 140 -0.09 18.65 -11.44
N GLY A 141 -0.03 19.79 -12.12
CA GLY A 141 1.22 20.28 -12.74
C GLY A 141 2.32 20.61 -11.71
N MET A 142 1.95 21.10 -10.52
CA MET A 142 2.84 21.38 -9.39
C MET A 142 3.06 20.18 -8.45
N MET A 143 2.04 19.35 -8.23
CA MET A 143 2.00 18.15 -7.41
C MET A 143 2.97 17.14 -7.98
N GLN A 144 3.10 17.05 -9.30
CA GLN A 144 4.10 16.18 -9.93
C GLN A 144 5.55 16.59 -9.60
N GLN A 145 5.79 17.88 -9.34
CA GLN A 145 7.10 18.37 -8.86
C GLN A 145 7.26 18.23 -7.34
N GLN A 146 6.15 18.36 -6.59
CA GLN A 146 6.13 18.32 -5.14
C GLN A 146 6.01 16.92 -4.56
N LEU A 147 5.56 15.92 -5.33
CA LEU A 147 5.42 14.53 -4.89
C LEU A 147 6.81 13.88 -4.79
N GLY A 148 7.19 13.55 -3.56
CA GLY A 148 8.35 12.74 -3.28
C GLY A 148 8.09 11.25 -3.50
N ILE A 149 9.17 10.47 -3.55
CA ILE A 149 9.14 9.02 -3.76
C ILE A 149 8.29 8.32 -2.69
N GLY A 150 8.31 8.80 -1.44
CA GLY A 150 7.52 8.22 -0.35
C GLY A 150 6.03 8.27 -0.64
N CYS A 151 5.52 9.41 -1.07
CA CYS A 151 4.11 9.54 -1.41
C CYS A 151 3.71 8.60 -2.57
N VAL A 152 4.54 8.51 -3.60
CA VAL A 152 4.30 7.63 -4.76
C VAL A 152 4.27 6.16 -4.32
N LEU A 153 5.22 5.74 -3.47
CA LEU A 153 5.27 4.38 -2.94
C LEU A 153 4.05 4.04 -2.09
N THR A 154 3.55 4.98 -1.28
CA THR A 154 2.31 4.77 -0.51
C THR A 154 1.11 4.55 -1.42
N LEU A 155 0.95 5.38 -2.45
CA LEU A 155 -0.16 5.28 -3.40
C LEU A 155 -0.11 3.96 -4.19
N ILE A 156 1.07 3.61 -4.73
CA ILE A 156 1.27 2.34 -5.42
C ILE A 156 1.03 1.17 -4.46
N GLY A 157 1.54 1.25 -3.24
CA GLY A 157 1.39 0.21 -2.23
C GLY A 157 -0.07 -0.09 -1.93
N TYR A 158 -0.85 0.94 -1.60
CA TYR A 158 -2.30 0.81 -1.36
C TYR A 158 -3.11 0.41 -2.60
N LEU A 159 -2.61 0.65 -3.81
CA LEU A 159 -3.22 0.16 -5.04
C LEU A 159 -2.92 -1.33 -5.29
N LEU A 160 -1.70 -1.78 -5.03
CA LEU A 160 -1.28 -3.17 -5.26
C LEU A 160 -1.92 -4.14 -4.25
N ILE A 161 -2.13 -3.71 -3.02
CA ILE A 161 -2.76 -4.52 -1.96
C ILE A 161 -4.13 -5.11 -2.38
N PRO A 162 -5.13 -4.31 -2.81
CA PRO A 162 -6.43 -4.82 -3.20
C PRO A 162 -6.35 -5.64 -4.49
N VAL A 163 -5.48 -5.27 -5.45
CA VAL A 163 -5.26 -6.05 -6.67
C VAL A 163 -4.74 -7.45 -6.34
N GLY A 164 -3.72 -7.55 -5.48
CA GLY A 164 -3.18 -8.82 -5.01
C GLY A 164 -4.23 -9.66 -4.27
N ALA A 165 -5.04 -9.02 -3.43
CA ALA A 165 -6.14 -9.67 -2.72
C ALA A 165 -7.22 -10.23 -3.68
N ILE A 166 -7.66 -9.44 -4.65
CA ILE A 166 -8.68 -9.84 -5.64
C ILE A 166 -8.17 -10.99 -6.51
N VAL A 167 -6.92 -10.92 -6.99
CA VAL A 167 -6.30 -12.01 -7.78
C VAL A 167 -6.18 -13.30 -6.95
N ALA A 168 -5.88 -13.19 -5.66
CA ALA A 168 -5.84 -14.35 -4.76
C ALA A 168 -7.24 -14.96 -4.50
N MET A 169 -8.31 -14.16 -4.58
CA MET A 169 -9.69 -14.63 -4.45
C MET A 169 -10.23 -15.27 -5.75
N SER A 170 -9.99 -14.65 -6.91
CA SER A 170 -10.56 -15.09 -8.20
C SER A 170 -10.07 -16.48 -8.64
N ARG A 171 -8.82 -16.84 -8.30
CA ARG A 171 -8.29 -18.18 -8.59
C ARG A 171 -8.99 -19.30 -7.81
N ARG A 172 -9.50 -19.02 -6.60
CA ARG A 172 -10.16 -20.03 -5.76
C ARG A 172 -11.53 -20.42 -6.33
N VAL A 173 -12.25 -19.45 -6.88
CA VAL A 173 -13.55 -19.69 -7.52
C VAL A 173 -13.38 -20.66 -8.69
N ARG A 174 -12.33 -20.48 -9.51
CA ARG A 174 -12.04 -21.38 -10.64
C ARG A 174 -11.63 -22.79 -10.21
N SER A 175 -10.88 -22.94 -9.11
CA SER A 175 -10.49 -24.28 -8.63
C SER A 175 -11.63 -25.06 -7.97
N GLY A 176 -12.64 -24.39 -7.42
CA GLY A 176 -13.80 -25.06 -6.80
C GLY A 176 -14.87 -25.52 -7.80
N GLY A 177 -14.92 -24.91 -8.99
CA GLY A 177 -15.88 -25.27 -10.04
C GLY A 177 -15.45 -26.45 -10.93
N ALA A 178 -14.22 -26.95 -10.80
CA ALA A 178 -13.73 -28.11 -11.57
C ALA A 178 -13.95 -29.45 -10.84
N SER A 179 -14.57 -29.41 -9.66
CA SER A 179 -14.84 -30.56 -8.78
C SER A 179 -16.33 -30.79 -8.52
N ALA A 180 -17.19 -30.18 -9.34
CA ALA A 180 -18.63 -30.40 -9.38
C ALA A 180 -19.00 -30.84 -10.80
#